data_AF-A0A9D8YY30-F1
#
_entry.id   AF-A0A9D8YY30-F1
#
_cell.length_a   1.000
_cell.length_b   1.000
_cell.length_c   1.000
_cell.angle_alpha   90.00
_cell.angle_beta   90.00
_cell.angle_gamma   90.00
#
_symmetry.space_group_name_H-M   'P 1'
#
loop_
_entity.id
_entity.type
_entity.pdbx_description
1 polymer ?
#
loop_
_entity_poly.entity_id
_entity_poly.type
_entity_poly.pdbx_seq_one_letter_code
_entity_poly.pdbx_strand_id
1 'polypeptide(L)'
;MNDLGTLTIVELATIAQGLGTALAAIFALFGIIMVYVQIRENRATQREATAKHLFRQYLQEGLERPDLVIARRDQLTHAEVSVAYEFFVANMLYSFDEVLQNTRSKDWREVVRGEIARHVDYLRSPEFQSKRHYYAPQVIEIIDAVCGETARPAVPPTRT
;
A
#
# COMPACT_ATOMS: atom_id res chain seq x y z
N MET A 1 -25.16 25.81 65.38
CA MET A 1 -26.47 25.97 64.69
C MET A 1 -26.29 27.12 63.72
N ASN A 2 -25.69 26.84 62.56
CA ASN A 2 -26.35 26.53 61.28
C ASN A 2 -26.31 27.78 60.40
N ASP A 3 -25.13 28.09 59.88
CA ASP A 3 -24.96 29.04 58.78
C ASP A 3 -24.77 28.29 57.45
N LEU A 4 -25.60 27.25 57.27
CA LEU A 4 -25.78 26.52 56.00
C LEU A 4 -27.03 27.04 55.26
N GLY A 5 -27.51 28.24 55.62
CA GLY A 5 -28.89 28.67 55.39
C GLY A 5 -29.17 29.42 54.09
N THR A 6 -28.21 30.08 53.46
CA THR A 6 -28.49 30.87 52.25
C THR A 6 -27.31 30.91 51.30
N LEU A 7 -26.99 29.76 50.68
CA LEU A 7 -26.41 29.84 49.34
C LEU A 7 -27.47 30.50 48.45
N THR A 8 -27.18 31.69 47.96
CA THR A 8 -28.07 32.35 47.00
C THR A 8 -28.12 31.48 45.74
N ILE A 9 -29.25 31.48 45.01
CA ILE A 9 -29.39 30.75 43.74
C ILE A 9 -28.23 31.11 42.78
N VAL A 10 -27.71 32.33 42.89
CA VAL A 10 -26.55 32.83 42.13
C VAL A 10 -25.25 32.10 42.51
N GLU A 11 -24.94 31.91 43.79
CA GLU A 11 -23.73 31.19 44.22
C GLU A 11 -23.75 29.71 43.80
N LEU A 12 -24.91 29.06 43.92
CA LEU A 12 -25.14 27.70 43.42
C LEU A 12 -24.92 27.60 41.90
N ALA A 13 -25.43 28.57 41.14
CA ALA A 13 -25.22 28.64 39.70
C ALA A 13 -23.75 28.87 39.33
N THR A 14 -23.03 29.70 40.10
CA THR A 14 -21.61 30.01 39.85
C THR A 14 -20.72 28.79 40.12
N ILE A 15 -20.98 28.04 41.19
CA ILE A 15 -20.28 26.77 41.49
C ILE A 15 -20.57 25.73 40.40
N ALA A 16 -21.83 25.61 39.97
CA ALA A 16 -22.22 24.69 38.90
C ALA A 16 -21.54 25.04 37.57
N GLN A 17 -21.43 26.33 37.23
CA GLN A 17 -20.69 26.80 36.04
C GLN A 17 -19.20 26.46 36.14
N GLY A 18 -18.57 26.71 37.29
CA GLY A 18 -17.15 26.37 37.50
C GLY A 18 -16.87 24.87 37.36
N LEU A 19 -17.75 24.03 37.91
CA LEU A 19 -17.68 22.56 37.74
C LEU A 19 -17.89 22.17 36.27
N GLY A 20 -18.83 22.81 35.58
CA GLY A 20 -19.06 22.60 34.14
C GLY A 20 -17.84 22.93 33.29
N THR A 21 -17.18 24.06 33.54
CA THR A 21 -15.96 24.45 32.83
C THR A 21 -14.79 23.51 33.14
N ALA A 22 -14.63 23.09 34.39
CA ALA A 22 -13.59 22.13 34.78
C ALA A 22 -13.78 20.77 34.09
N LEU A 23 -15.03 20.26 34.05
CA LEU A 23 -15.36 19.03 33.32
C LEU A 23 -15.12 19.19 31.82
N ALA A 24 -15.53 20.31 31.22
CA ALA A 24 -15.27 20.60 29.80
C ALA A 24 -13.77 20.63 29.49
N ALA A 25 -12.94 21.20 30.35
CA ALA A 25 -11.49 21.21 30.20
C ALA A 25 -10.89 19.80 30.26
N ILE A 26 -11.39 18.94 31.15
CA ILE A 26 -10.98 17.52 31.24
C ILE A 26 -11.36 16.79 29.95
N PHE A 27 -12.59 16.94 29.46
CA PHE A 27 -13.02 16.32 28.21
C PHE A 27 -12.23 16.83 27.00
N ALA A 28 -11.89 18.12 26.97
CA ALA A 28 -11.03 18.68 25.92
C ALA A 28 -9.65 18.02 25.90
N LEU A 29 -9.04 17.81 27.08
CA LEU A 29 -7.76 17.11 27.19
C LEU A 29 -7.86 15.65 26.73
N PHE A 30 -8.91 14.93 27.13
CA PHE A 30 -9.18 13.58 26.62
C PHE A 30 -9.40 13.57 25.10
N GLY A 31 -10.09 14.56 24.55
CA GLY A 31 -10.29 14.73 23.11
C GLY A 31 -8.96 14.81 22.36
N ILE A 32 -8.01 15.60 22.85
CA ILE A 32 -6.67 15.72 22.23
C ILE A 32 -5.93 14.37 22.25
N ILE A 33 -5.99 13.64 23.36
CA ILE A 33 -5.35 12.32 23.48
C ILE A 33 -5.97 11.33 22.49
N MET A 34 -7.29 11.28 22.39
CA MET A 34 -8.00 10.40 21.46
C MET A 34 -7.65 10.72 20.00
N VAL A 35 -7.61 12.00 19.63
CA VAL A 35 -7.20 12.44 18.28
C VAL A 35 -5.78 11.99 17.97
N TYR A 36 -4.85 12.09 18.92
CA TYR A 36 -3.47 11.64 18.73
C TYR A 36 -3.39 10.13 18.45
N VAL A 37 -4.08 9.32 19.25
CA VAL A 37 -4.14 7.86 19.05
C VAL A 37 -4.77 7.53 17.70
N GLN A 38 -5.88 8.19 17.34
CA GLN A 38 -6.56 7.98 16.08
C GLN A 38 -5.66 8.31 14.89
N ILE A 39 -4.93 9.44 14.90
CA ILE A 39 -4.00 9.79 13.81
C ILE A 39 -2.93 8.71 13.65
N ARG A 40 -2.41 8.17 14.76
CA ARG A 40 -1.35 7.15 14.72
C ARG A 40 -1.84 5.86 14.06
N GLU A 41 -2.98 5.34 14.49
CA GLU A 41 -3.55 4.11 13.93
C GLU A 41 -4.02 4.33 12.48
N ASN A 42 -4.61 5.49 12.19
CA ASN A 42 -5.11 5.83 10.86
C ASN A 42 -3.99 5.90 9.82
N ARG A 43 -2.78 6.35 10.18
CA ARG A 43 -1.64 6.38 9.24
C ARG A 43 -1.27 5.01 8.68
N ALA A 44 -1.26 3.97 9.51
CA ALA A 44 -0.95 2.61 9.05
C ALA A 44 -2.04 2.09 8.10
N THR A 45 -3.30 2.24 8.50
CA THR A 45 -4.45 1.84 7.68
C THR A 45 -4.52 2.63 6.36
N GLN A 46 -4.23 3.93 6.40
CA GLN A 46 -4.18 4.77 5.20
C GLN A 46 -3.11 4.31 4.22
N ARG A 47 -1.90 4.02 4.70
CA ARG A 47 -0.82 3.51 3.86
C ARG A 47 -1.19 2.19 3.20
N GLU A 48 -1.76 1.25 3.96
CA GLU A 48 -2.23 -0.02 3.41
C GLU A 48 -3.36 0.19 2.38
N ALA A 49 -4.29 1.10 2.65
CA ALA A 49 -5.38 1.43 1.74
C ALA A 49 -4.87 2.05 0.42
N THR A 50 -3.90 2.97 0.50
CA THR A 50 -3.23 3.58 -0.66
C THR A 50 -2.49 2.54 -1.48
N ALA A 51 -1.72 1.66 -0.84
CA ALA A 51 -0.98 0.61 -1.54
C ALA A 51 -1.93 -0.33 -2.32
N LYS A 52 -3.01 -0.78 -1.68
CA LYS A 52 -4.04 -1.60 -2.34
C LYS A 52 -4.78 -0.83 -3.44
N HIS A 53 -4.91 0.49 -3.32
CA HIS A 53 -5.51 1.32 -4.35
C HIS A 53 -4.62 1.39 -5.60
N LEU A 54 -3.32 1.66 -5.44
CA LEU A 54 -2.36 1.67 -6.54
C LEU A 54 -2.32 0.32 -7.28
N PHE A 55 -2.28 -0.78 -6.54
CA PHE A 55 -2.36 -2.12 -7.13
C PHE A 55 -3.66 -2.35 -7.92
N ARG A 56 -4.81 -1.90 -7.41
CA ARG A 56 -6.08 -1.96 -8.17
C ARG A 56 -6.06 -1.09 -9.41
N GLN A 57 -5.43 0.09 -9.36
CA GLN A 57 -5.28 0.97 -10.53
C GLN A 57 -4.42 0.30 -11.60
N TYR A 58 -3.32 -0.34 -11.23
CA TYR A 58 -2.52 -1.17 -12.14
C TYR A 58 -3.37 -2.29 -12.77
N LEU A 59 -4.14 -3.04 -11.98
CA LEU A 59 -5.00 -4.10 -12.53
C LEU A 59 -6.05 -3.53 -13.48
N GLN A 60 -6.64 -2.39 -13.15
CA GLN A 60 -7.59 -1.70 -14.01
C GLN A 60 -6.94 -1.25 -15.32
N GLU A 61 -5.72 -0.72 -15.26
CA GLU A 61 -4.92 -0.37 -16.44
C GLU A 61 -4.73 -1.60 -17.36
N GLY A 62 -4.47 -2.77 -16.77
CA GLY A 62 -4.36 -4.03 -17.51
C GLY A 62 -5.69 -4.51 -18.12
N LEU A 63 -6.82 -4.21 -17.49
CA LEU A 63 -8.14 -4.49 -18.06
C LEU A 63 -8.48 -3.56 -19.23
N GLU A 64 -8.06 -2.29 -19.14
CA GLU A 64 -8.26 -1.29 -20.19
C GLU A 64 -7.34 -1.53 -21.40
N ARG A 65 -6.13 -2.05 -21.16
CA ARG A 65 -5.12 -2.39 -22.17
C ARG A 65 -4.65 -3.84 -22.03
N PRO A 66 -5.51 -4.81 -22.38
CA PRO A 66 -5.23 -6.24 -22.20
C PRO A 66 -4.06 -6.75 -23.04
N ASP A 67 -3.73 -6.06 -24.13
CA ASP A 67 -2.57 -6.30 -24.97
C ASP A 67 -1.25 -6.16 -24.20
N LEU A 68 -1.20 -5.31 -23.16
CA LEU A 68 -0.01 -5.09 -22.33
C LEU A 68 0.14 -6.12 -21.21
N VAL A 69 -0.90 -6.89 -20.88
CA VAL A 69 -0.85 -7.86 -19.75
C VAL A 69 -0.03 -9.10 -20.08
N ILE A 70 -0.01 -9.52 -21.35
CA ILE A 70 0.69 -10.73 -21.82
C ILE A 70 1.51 -10.41 -23.08
N ALA A 71 2.04 -9.17 -23.18
CA ALA A 71 2.74 -8.77 -24.39
C ALA A 71 3.93 -9.71 -24.63
N ARG A 72 3.86 -10.45 -25.74
CA ARG A 72 4.95 -11.28 -26.21
C ARG A 72 5.98 -10.39 -26.90
N ARG A 73 7.26 -10.70 -26.73
CA ARG A 73 8.39 -9.88 -27.23
C ARG A 73 8.32 -9.59 -28.74
N ASP A 74 7.70 -10.46 -29.51
CA ASP A 74 7.45 -10.32 -30.96
C ASP A 74 6.48 -9.17 -31.30
N GLN A 75 5.58 -8.80 -30.39
CA GLN A 75 4.60 -7.71 -30.56
C GLN A 75 5.16 -6.32 -30.20
N LEU A 76 6.31 -6.27 -29.52
CA LEU A 76 7.00 -5.05 -29.07
C LEU A 76 7.87 -4.39 -30.16
N THR A 77 7.69 -4.78 -31.42
CA THR A 77 8.48 -4.29 -32.57
C THR A 77 8.12 -2.87 -33.00
N HIS A 78 6.96 -2.35 -32.58
CA HIS A 78 6.57 -0.96 -32.77
C HIS A 78 7.02 -0.08 -31.59
N ALA A 79 7.72 1.01 -31.88
CA ALA A 79 8.31 1.89 -30.86
C ALA A 79 7.28 2.44 -29.85
N GLU A 80 6.07 2.77 -30.30
CA GLU A 80 4.99 3.27 -29.43
C GLU A 80 4.43 2.19 -28.49
N VAL A 81 4.27 0.97 -28.99
CA VAL A 81 3.83 -0.20 -28.20
C VAL A 81 4.89 -0.57 -27.16
N SER A 82 6.17 -0.42 -27.51
CA SER A 82 7.29 -0.60 -26.58
C SER A 82 7.22 0.39 -25.42
N VAL A 83 7.08 1.69 -25.70
CA VAL A 83 7.00 2.72 -24.65
C VAL A 83 5.79 2.50 -23.74
N ALA A 84 4.60 2.24 -24.30
CA ALA A 84 3.40 2.00 -23.51
C ALA A 84 3.56 0.78 -22.56
N TYR A 85 4.21 -0.28 -23.05
CA TYR A 85 4.51 -1.45 -22.24
C TYR A 85 5.56 -1.18 -21.17
N GLU A 86 6.63 -0.43 -21.48
CA GLU A 86 7.62 -0.06 -20.46
C GLU A 86 6.98 0.71 -19.30
N PHE A 87 6.08 1.66 -19.60
CA PHE A 87 5.35 2.42 -18.58
C PHE A 87 4.36 1.54 -17.80
N PHE A 88 3.68 0.61 -18.47
CA PHE A 88 2.81 -0.35 -17.81
C PHE A 88 3.58 -1.21 -16.79
N VAL A 89 4.72 -1.78 -17.20
CA VAL A 89 5.57 -2.58 -16.30
C VAL A 89 6.17 -1.70 -15.20
N ALA A 90 6.55 -0.45 -15.48
CA ALA A 90 7.02 0.46 -14.45
C ALA A 90 5.92 0.71 -13.40
N ASN A 91 4.69 1.04 -13.81
CA ASN A 91 3.57 1.27 -12.90
C ASN A 91 3.23 0.02 -12.06
N MET A 92 3.29 -1.16 -12.70
CA MET A 92 3.18 -2.44 -12.02
C MET A 92 4.22 -2.59 -10.90
N LEU A 93 5.51 -2.39 -11.21
CA LEU A 93 6.59 -2.56 -10.24
C LEU A 93 6.55 -1.53 -9.10
N TYR A 94 6.13 -0.29 -9.38
CA TYR A 94 5.87 0.71 -8.33
C TYR A 94 4.72 0.30 -7.42
N SER A 95 3.62 -0.19 -8.00
CA SER A 95 2.48 -0.68 -7.23
C SER A 95 2.87 -1.87 -6.34
N PHE A 96 3.78 -2.73 -6.82
CA PHE A 96 4.29 -3.87 -6.05
C PHE A 96 5.15 -3.43 -4.88
N ASP A 97 6.01 -2.44 -5.08
CA ASP A 97 6.80 -1.87 -3.99
C ASP A 97 5.89 -1.35 -2.86
N GLU A 98 4.86 -0.58 -3.21
CA GLU A 98 3.92 -0.02 -2.24
C GLU A 98 3.17 -1.10 -1.44
N VAL A 99 2.66 -2.15 -2.09
CA VAL A 99 1.96 -3.23 -1.36
C VAL A 99 2.90 -4.05 -0.49
N LEU A 100 4.14 -4.28 -0.91
CA LEU A 100 5.14 -5.01 -0.14
C LEU A 100 5.62 -4.21 1.08
N GLN A 101 5.77 -2.88 0.96
CA GLN A 101 6.18 -2.03 2.09
C GLN A 101 5.05 -1.82 3.10
N ASN A 102 3.82 -1.65 2.63
CA ASN A 102 2.72 -1.14 3.47
C ASN A 102 1.69 -2.19 3.88
N THR A 103 1.83 -3.45 3.42
CA THR A 103 0.92 -4.53 3.81
C THR A 103 1.65 -5.60 4.63
N ARG A 104 1.00 -6.08 5.69
CA ARG A 104 1.58 -7.07 6.61
C ARG A 104 1.43 -8.53 6.17
N SER A 105 0.61 -8.81 5.16
CA SER A 105 0.36 -10.19 4.72
C SER A 105 1.49 -10.72 3.84
N LYS A 106 1.93 -11.95 4.13
CA LYS A 106 2.88 -12.69 3.29
C LYS A 106 2.28 -13.06 1.92
N ASP A 107 0.95 -13.06 1.79
CA ASP A 107 0.24 -13.43 0.57
C ASP A 107 0.59 -12.48 -0.59
N TRP A 108 0.87 -11.21 -0.29
CA TRP A 108 1.22 -10.21 -1.31
C TRP A 108 2.52 -10.53 -2.05
N ARG A 109 3.47 -11.19 -1.38
CA ARG A 109 4.70 -11.61 -2.04
C ARG A 109 4.44 -12.67 -3.10
N GLU A 110 3.51 -13.59 -2.85
CA GLU A 110 3.10 -14.61 -3.84
C GLU A 110 2.25 -14.02 -4.96
N VAL A 111 1.38 -13.04 -4.66
CA VAL A 111 0.65 -12.29 -5.70
C VAL A 111 1.64 -11.58 -6.63
N VAL A 112 2.57 -10.81 -6.06
CA VAL A 112 3.60 -10.09 -6.83
C VAL A 112 4.46 -11.06 -7.65
N ARG A 113 4.85 -12.20 -7.07
CA ARG A 113 5.57 -13.26 -7.78
C ARG A 113 4.80 -13.75 -9.02
N GLY A 114 3.50 -14.04 -8.85
CA GLY A 114 2.64 -14.52 -9.94
C GLY A 114 2.42 -13.49 -11.06
N GLU A 115 2.35 -12.20 -10.72
CA GLU A 115 2.29 -11.13 -11.72
C GLU A 115 3.63 -10.96 -12.46
N ILE A 116 4.75 -10.90 -11.73
CA ILE A 116 6.11 -10.81 -12.30
C ILE A 116 6.39 -11.96 -13.28
N ALA A 117 5.92 -13.17 -12.96
CA ALA A 117 6.10 -14.35 -13.81
C ALA A 117 5.55 -14.16 -15.24
N ARG A 118 4.55 -13.30 -15.42
CA ARG A 118 3.95 -13.03 -16.74
C ARG A 118 4.78 -12.10 -17.61
N HIS A 119 5.73 -11.39 -17.01
CA HIS A 119 6.56 -10.37 -17.67
C HIS A 119 8.05 -10.76 -17.75
N VAL A 120 8.39 -12.03 -17.45
CA VAL A 120 9.78 -12.51 -17.38
C VAL A 120 10.59 -12.23 -18.63
N ASP A 121 9.99 -12.34 -19.82
CA ASP A 121 10.68 -12.13 -21.10
C ASP A 121 11.19 -10.69 -21.23
N TYR A 122 10.39 -9.71 -20.81
CA TYR A 122 10.81 -8.31 -20.77
C TYR A 122 11.75 -8.02 -19.60
N LEU A 123 11.48 -8.58 -18.42
CA LEU A 123 12.33 -8.36 -17.25
C LEU A 123 13.75 -8.91 -17.44
N ARG A 124 13.95 -9.91 -18.30
CA ARG A 124 15.28 -10.41 -18.70
C ARG A 124 15.93 -9.61 -19.82
N SER A 125 15.20 -8.68 -20.44
CA SER A 125 15.67 -7.96 -21.60
C SER A 125 16.75 -6.92 -21.22
N PRO A 126 17.72 -6.62 -22.11
CA PRO A 126 18.73 -5.60 -21.85
C PRO A 126 18.13 -4.24 -21.48
N GLU A 127 16.99 -3.91 -22.09
CA GLU A 127 16.26 -2.67 -21.87
C GLU A 127 15.86 -2.53 -20.39
N PHE A 128 15.21 -3.55 -19.82
CA PHE A 128 14.87 -3.55 -18.40
C PHE A 128 16.12 -3.61 -17.50
N GLN A 129 17.08 -4.48 -17.83
CA GLN A 129 18.28 -4.68 -17.01
C GLN A 129 19.10 -3.38 -16.85
N SER A 130 19.13 -2.53 -17.87
CA SER A 130 19.77 -1.20 -17.80
C SER A 130 19.10 -0.24 -16.81
N LYS A 131 17.78 -0.38 -16.60
CA LYS A 131 16.93 0.47 -15.75
C LYS A 131 16.63 -0.15 -14.38
N ARG A 132 17.07 -1.38 -14.14
CA ARG A 132 16.79 -2.17 -12.93
C ARG A 132 17.05 -1.42 -11.63
N HIS A 133 18.07 -0.57 -11.61
CA HIS A 133 18.50 0.21 -10.44
C HIS A 133 17.50 1.28 -9.99
N TYR A 134 16.45 1.57 -10.77
CA TYR A 134 15.38 2.49 -10.37
C TYR A 134 14.36 1.87 -9.40
N TYR A 135 14.34 0.54 -9.27
CA TYR A 135 13.32 -0.15 -8.50
C TYR A 135 13.83 -0.60 -7.12
N ALA A 136 12.91 -0.73 -6.17
CA ALA A 136 13.23 -1.09 -4.80
C ALA A 136 13.88 -2.48 -4.69
N PRO A 137 14.88 -2.66 -3.79
CA PRO A 137 15.62 -3.93 -3.66
C PRO A 137 14.73 -5.15 -3.42
N GLN A 138 13.64 -5.00 -2.65
CA GLN A 138 12.71 -6.10 -2.36
C GLN A 138 11.93 -6.58 -3.59
N VAL A 139 11.63 -5.68 -4.53
CA VAL A 139 10.97 -6.04 -5.80
C VAL A 139 11.98 -6.74 -6.68
N ILE A 140 13.20 -6.19 -6.74
CA ILE A 140 14.32 -6.75 -7.49
C ILE A 140 14.67 -8.17 -7.03
N GLU A 141 14.65 -8.45 -5.72
CA GLU A 141 14.85 -9.79 -5.17
C GLU A 141 13.83 -10.80 -5.70
N ILE A 142 12.55 -10.40 -5.79
CA ILE A 142 11.49 -11.26 -6.34
C ILE A 142 11.69 -11.48 -7.84
N ILE A 143 12.05 -10.43 -8.59
CA ILE A 143 12.36 -10.53 -10.02
C ILE A 143 13.48 -11.56 -10.24
N ASP A 144 14.57 -11.47 -9.48
CA ASP A 144 15.69 -12.40 -9.60
C ASP A 144 15.28 -13.84 -9.29
N ALA A 145 14.48 -14.04 -8.25
CA ALA A 145 13.98 -15.37 -7.89
C ALA A 145 13.14 -15.97 -9.03
N VAL A 146 12.19 -15.20 -9.58
CA VAL A 146 11.29 -15.65 -10.65
C VAL A 146 12.04 -15.86 -11.97
N CYS A 147 12.91 -14.93 -12.35
CA CYS A 147 13.76 -15.05 -13.53
C CYS A 147 14.81 -16.17 -13.39
N GLY A 148 15.21 -16.55 -12.18
CA GLY A 148 16.08 -17.70 -11.92
C GLY A 148 15.34 -19.03 -11.99
N GLU A 149 14.13 -19.11 -11.43
CA GLU A 149 13.28 -20.31 -11.42
C GLU A 149 12.88 -20.75 -12.84
N THR A 150 12.48 -19.79 -13.67
CA THR A 150 12.12 -20.02 -15.08
C THR A 150 13.32 -20.32 -15.98
N ALA A 151 14.56 -20.27 -15.47
CA ALA A 151 15.77 -20.66 -16.20
C ALA A 151 16.20 -22.11 -15.92
N ARG A 152 15.64 -22.78 -14.90
CA ARG A 152 15.88 -24.21 -14.67
C ARG A 152 15.14 -25.03 -15.71
N PRO A 153 15.78 -26.02 -16.37
CA PRO A 153 15.06 -26.98 -17.20
C PRO A 153 14.04 -27.71 -16.31
N ALA A 154 12.78 -27.75 -16.75
CA ALA A 154 11.73 -28.49 -16.05
C ALA A 154 12.17 -29.95 -15.91
N VAL A 155 12.44 -30.39 -14.68
CA VAL A 155 12.59 -31.81 -14.38
C VAL A 155 11.21 -32.43 -14.57
N PRO A 156 11.00 -33.36 -15.52
CA PRO A 156 9.71 -33.96 -15.73
C PRO A 156 9.27 -34.69 -14.46
N PRO A 157 7.98 -34.65 -14.09
CA PRO A 157 7.50 -35.34 -12.91
C PRO A 157 7.81 -36.84 -13.05
N THR A 158 8.60 -37.35 -12.12
CA THR A 158 8.86 -38.78 -11.99
C THR A 158 7.52 -39.41 -11.58
N ARG A 159 6.85 -40.08 -12.52
CA ARG A 159 5.70 -40.94 -12.21
C ARG A 159 6.21 -42.05 -11.28
N THR A 160 5.89 -41.96 -10.00
CA THR A 160 5.87 -43.09 -9.07
C THR A 160 4.50 -43.72 -9.06
#